data_AF-A0A1C7N1U0-F1
#
_entry.id   AF-A0A1C7N1U0-F1
#
_cell.length_a   1.000
_cell.length_b   1.000
_cell.length_c   1.000
_cell.angle_alpha   90.00
_cell.angle_beta   90.00
_cell.angle_gamma   90.00
#
_symmetry.space_group_name_H-M   'P 1'
#
loop_
_entity.id
_entity.type
_entity.pdbx_description
1 polymer ?
#
loop_
_entity_poly.entity_id
_entity_poly.type
_entity_poly.pdbx_seq_one_letter_code
_entity_poly.pdbx_strand_id
1 'polypeptide(L)'
;YAPTHPMFTSVAPYLSEQGTAFSHLHLFGSSGPKATTSSSLESSQQSSEFSADERFNHVRQLIETFQPILVASWLEAAPSVFMSSAQAISMTPALELLYEILRLSLVLWRAMVSSNHIKETSLDWLNRHLQTLLKHLTVYFPYGADGLGQRSSKVNDLLQEMNIMLCELTSLFLLARTMQKSTDVDEHANKRRKLTEENDDNIPSWATTVVDHVLTLLGYGNENNQMTTTSSSFSADHLTSLLPALWGFLNCLEYEESISVFRATLQYYHSCQPNSASKKVLLNFITRAYMIQSTPSYQGQFIITKESELARLLSEWLVSLPKTLWQLRANHIETSRIILSVMCAIAKRGDKDVFEGETLKQVETALVPFFFVQLARGPLFGPFNELPADVQQRALDYVYYLDHPSDKITKAIERCQQVQQVGLYQ
;
A
#
# COMPACT_ATOMS: atom_id res chain seq x y z
N TYR A 1 -33.35 -27.38 -2.66
CA TYR A 1 -34.26 -26.28 -2.98
C TYR A 1 -33.51 -24.97 -2.81
N ALA A 2 -32.92 -24.47 -3.89
CA ALA A 2 -32.17 -23.21 -3.93
C ALA A 2 -33.00 -22.19 -4.72
N PRO A 3 -33.07 -20.91 -4.31
CA PRO A 3 -33.63 -19.88 -5.15
C PRO A 3 -32.58 -19.37 -6.16
N THR A 4 -33.08 -19.15 -7.36
CA THR A 4 -32.43 -18.66 -8.58
C THR A 4 -32.00 -17.21 -8.45
N HIS A 5 -30.70 -16.93 -8.65
CA HIS A 5 -30.22 -15.58 -8.96
C HIS A 5 -30.46 -15.27 -10.44
N PRO A 6 -31.08 -14.12 -10.80
CA PRO A 6 -31.20 -13.71 -12.19
C PRO A 6 -29.85 -13.19 -12.68
N MET A 7 -29.34 -13.83 -13.73
CA MET A 7 -28.33 -13.23 -14.60
C MET A 7 -28.90 -11.92 -15.16
N PHE A 8 -28.17 -10.82 -14.98
CA PHE A 8 -28.25 -9.70 -15.92
C PHE A 8 -27.12 -9.84 -16.93
N THR A 9 -27.45 -10.41 -18.08
CA THR A 9 -26.73 -10.23 -19.33
C THR A 9 -26.96 -8.79 -19.80
N SER A 10 -25.93 -7.94 -19.72
CA SER A 10 -25.94 -6.64 -20.39
C SER A 10 -25.46 -6.82 -21.83
N VAL A 11 -26.38 -6.65 -22.76
CA VAL A 11 -26.12 -6.54 -24.20
C VAL A 11 -25.94 -5.05 -24.51
N ALA A 12 -24.72 -4.61 -24.78
CA ALA A 12 -24.42 -3.29 -25.34
C ALA A 12 -23.37 -3.45 -26.48
N PRO A 13 -23.73 -3.19 -27.75
CA PRO A 13 -22.91 -3.56 -28.92
C PRO A 13 -21.87 -2.49 -29.34
N TYR A 14 -21.33 -1.68 -28.42
CA TYR A 14 -20.37 -0.60 -28.78
C TYR A 14 -19.16 -0.47 -27.84
N LEU A 15 -18.72 -1.56 -27.19
CA LEU A 15 -17.51 -1.56 -26.35
C LEU A 15 -16.47 -2.61 -26.79
N SER A 16 -16.50 -3.07 -28.04
CA SER A 16 -15.56 -4.10 -28.52
C SER A 16 -14.19 -3.58 -28.97
N GLU A 17 -13.89 -2.28 -28.86
CA GLU A 17 -12.59 -1.73 -29.21
C GLU A 17 -12.04 -0.80 -28.14
N GLN A 18 -11.84 -1.34 -26.93
CA GLN A 18 -10.78 -0.93 -26.01
C GLN A 18 -10.85 -1.89 -24.82
N GLY A 19 -10.31 -3.10 -25.04
CA GLY A 19 -9.90 -3.93 -23.92
C GLY A 19 -8.91 -3.12 -23.10
N THR A 20 -9.31 -2.67 -21.91
CA THR A 20 -8.37 -2.23 -20.88
C THR A 20 -7.61 -3.45 -20.42
N ALA A 21 -6.65 -3.89 -21.23
CA ALA A 21 -5.59 -4.75 -20.81
C ALA A 21 -4.90 -4.04 -19.64
N PHE A 22 -4.83 -4.72 -18.50
CA PHE A 22 -4.10 -4.27 -17.31
C PHE A 22 -2.57 -4.32 -17.54
N SER A 23 -2.11 -3.99 -18.74
CA SER A 23 -0.73 -4.05 -19.20
C SER A 23 0.16 -2.92 -18.67
N HIS A 24 -0.40 -1.92 -17.97
CA HIS A 24 0.41 -0.84 -17.39
C HIS A 24 0.92 -1.11 -15.96
N LEU A 25 0.58 -2.26 -15.36
CA LEU A 25 1.20 -2.73 -14.11
C LEU A 25 2.42 -3.61 -14.42
N HIS A 26 3.50 -2.97 -14.88
CA HIS A 26 4.84 -3.55 -14.79
C HIS A 26 5.31 -3.52 -13.33
N LEU A 27 4.72 -4.38 -12.49
CA LEU A 27 5.11 -4.55 -11.08
C LEU A 27 6.38 -5.43 -10.95
N PHE A 28 6.73 -6.19 -12.00
CA PHE A 28 8.00 -6.91 -12.12
C PHE A 28 8.42 -6.95 -13.58
N GLY A 29 9.31 -6.04 -14.00
CA GLY A 29 9.91 -6.10 -15.33
C GLY A 29 10.38 -4.77 -15.87
N SER A 30 11.66 -4.46 -15.67
CA SER A 30 12.59 -4.01 -16.73
C SER A 30 13.88 -3.45 -16.10
N SER A 31 14.91 -4.30 -16.05
CA SER A 31 16.30 -3.84 -16.10
C SER A 31 16.91 -4.47 -17.34
N GLY A 32 16.87 -3.73 -18.44
CA GLY A 32 17.44 -4.08 -19.73
C GLY A 32 17.54 -2.81 -20.59
N PRO A 33 18.59 -2.65 -21.42
CA PRO A 33 18.85 -1.39 -22.11
C PRO A 33 17.83 -1.15 -23.22
N LYS A 34 17.41 0.12 -23.37
CA LYS A 34 16.43 0.60 -24.35
C LYS A 34 16.91 0.31 -25.77
N ALA A 35 16.16 -0.51 -26.51
CA ALA A 35 16.29 -0.64 -27.96
C ALA A 35 15.22 0.23 -28.65
N THR A 36 15.69 1.12 -29.50
CA THR A 36 14.93 2.02 -30.38
C THR A 36 14.10 1.23 -31.39
N THR A 37 12.87 1.69 -31.61
CA THR A 37 11.90 1.14 -32.55
C THR A 37 12.28 1.42 -34.01
N SER A 38 12.33 0.36 -34.83
CA SER A 38 12.02 0.43 -36.25
C SER A 38 11.18 -0.78 -36.66
N SER A 39 10.08 -0.48 -37.34
CA SER A 39 8.98 -1.34 -37.72
C SER A 39 9.33 -2.36 -38.81
N SER A 40 9.07 -3.63 -38.53
CA SER A 40 8.69 -4.62 -39.56
C SER A 40 8.04 -5.83 -38.87
N LEU A 41 6.83 -6.16 -39.33
CA LEU A 41 6.01 -7.27 -38.87
C LEU A 41 6.67 -8.61 -39.20
N GLU A 42 7.17 -9.31 -38.18
CA GLU A 42 7.27 -10.77 -38.19
C GLU A 42 6.90 -11.31 -36.80
N SER A 43 5.90 -12.19 -36.79
CA SER A 43 5.41 -12.93 -35.64
C SER A 43 6.50 -13.78 -35.02
N SER A 44 7.21 -13.25 -34.03
CA SER A 44 8.07 -14.02 -33.14
C SER A 44 7.38 -14.15 -31.79
N GLN A 45 6.72 -15.29 -31.58
CA GLN A 45 6.37 -15.78 -30.25
C GLN A 45 7.68 -16.00 -29.48
N GLN A 46 8.15 -15.00 -28.74
CA GLN A 46 9.10 -15.23 -27.66
C GLN A 46 8.34 -15.88 -26.50
N SER A 47 8.22 -17.20 -26.57
CA SER A 47 7.91 -18.04 -25.43
C SER A 47 8.92 -17.75 -24.32
N SER A 48 8.44 -17.35 -23.14
CA SER A 48 9.23 -17.47 -21.91
C SER A 48 9.74 -18.92 -21.82
N GLU A 49 11.04 -19.14 -22.04
CA GLU A 49 11.67 -20.47 -22.17
C GLU A 49 11.52 -21.38 -20.95
N PHE A 50 11.10 -20.87 -19.79
CA PHE A 50 10.93 -21.65 -18.56
C PHE A 50 9.48 -21.75 -18.11
N SER A 51 9.09 -22.94 -17.64
CA SER A 51 7.84 -23.14 -16.88
C SER A 51 7.86 -22.35 -15.57
N ALA A 52 6.69 -22.05 -15.00
CA ALA A 52 6.58 -21.43 -13.68
C ALA A 52 7.27 -22.29 -12.59
N ASP A 53 7.13 -23.62 -12.68
CA ASP A 53 7.77 -24.58 -11.77
C ASP A 53 9.30 -24.54 -11.87
N GLU A 54 9.83 -24.44 -13.10
CA GLU A 54 11.27 -24.38 -13.34
C GLU A 54 11.86 -23.08 -12.79
N ARG A 55 11.19 -21.94 -13.01
CA ARG A 55 11.61 -20.66 -12.43
C ARG A 55 11.63 -20.72 -10.90
N PHE A 56 10.61 -21.31 -10.29
CA PHE A 56 10.54 -21.48 -8.85
C PHE A 56 11.70 -22.34 -8.32
N ASN A 57 11.96 -23.49 -8.94
CA ASN A 57 13.06 -24.37 -8.56
C ASN A 57 14.43 -23.72 -8.75
N HIS A 58 14.63 -22.93 -9.81
CA HIS A 58 15.86 -22.16 -10.00
C HIS A 58 16.06 -21.10 -8.92
N VAL A 59 15.02 -20.33 -8.57
CA VAL A 59 15.09 -19.34 -7.48
C VAL A 59 15.40 -20.03 -6.15
N ARG A 60 14.77 -21.17 -5.88
CA ARG A 60 15.05 -21.98 -4.69
C ARG A 60 16.51 -22.43 -4.63
N GLN A 61 17.06 -22.96 -5.72
CA GLN A 61 18.47 -23.37 -5.81
C GLN A 61 19.43 -22.18 -5.62
N LEU A 62 19.08 -21.01 -6.18
CA LEU A 62 19.86 -19.79 -5.97
C LEU A 62 19.88 -19.39 -4.49
N ILE A 63 18.73 -19.42 -3.80
CA ILE A 63 18.67 -19.17 -2.35
C ILE A 63 19.54 -20.18 -1.61
N GLU A 64 19.40 -21.48 -1.86
CA GLU A 64 20.20 -22.51 -1.19
C GLU A 64 21.71 -22.32 -1.40
N THR A 65 22.12 -21.84 -2.57
CA THR A 65 23.52 -21.62 -2.94
C THR A 65 24.09 -20.33 -2.34
N PHE A 66 23.37 -19.21 -2.46
CA PHE A 66 23.88 -17.89 -2.06
C PHE A 66 23.65 -17.58 -0.59
N GLN A 67 22.60 -18.11 0.03
CA GLN A 67 22.22 -17.77 1.41
C GLN A 67 23.37 -17.94 2.43
N PRO A 68 24.15 -19.05 2.42
CA PRO A 68 25.28 -19.19 3.35
C PRO A 68 26.35 -18.11 3.16
N ILE A 69 26.64 -17.73 1.91
CA ILE A 69 27.64 -16.71 1.55
C ILE A 69 27.16 -15.33 2.00
N LEU A 70 25.87 -15.02 1.77
CA LEU A 70 25.27 -13.75 2.18
C LEU A 70 25.27 -13.58 3.70
N VAL A 71 24.93 -14.63 4.44
CA VAL A 71 24.97 -14.60 5.92
C VAL A 71 26.39 -14.44 6.43
N ALA A 72 27.35 -15.21 5.89
CA ALA A 72 28.75 -15.10 6.29
C ALA A 72 29.31 -13.69 6.03
N SER A 73 29.05 -13.14 4.84
CA SER A 73 29.49 -11.79 4.47
C SER A 73 28.85 -10.72 5.35
N TRP A 74 27.57 -10.87 5.71
CA TRP A 74 26.90 -9.97 6.65
C TRP A 74 27.57 -10.00 8.03
N LEU A 75 27.80 -11.20 8.58
CA LEU A 75 28.40 -11.37 9.90
C LEU A 75 29.84 -10.84 9.98
N GLU A 76 30.59 -10.91 8.89
CA GLU A 76 31.93 -10.35 8.79
C GLU A 76 31.93 -8.81 8.67
N ALA A 77 31.05 -8.24 7.84
CA ALA A 77 31.04 -6.82 7.54
C ALA A 77 30.24 -5.97 8.55
N ALA A 78 29.13 -6.47 9.09
CA ALA A 78 28.20 -5.69 9.91
C ALA A 78 28.82 -5.08 11.19
N PRO A 79 29.66 -5.81 11.97
CA PRO A 79 30.31 -5.23 13.14
C PRO A 79 31.17 -4.01 12.82
N SER A 80 31.89 -4.03 11.69
CA SER A 80 32.77 -2.92 11.29
C SER A 80 32.00 -1.62 10.99
N VAL A 81 30.76 -1.75 10.52
CA VAL A 81 29.88 -0.63 10.19
C VAL A 81 29.10 -0.13 11.41
N PHE A 82 28.53 -1.04 12.21
CA PHE A 82 27.57 -0.67 13.25
C PHE A 82 28.16 -0.60 14.67
N MET A 83 29.26 -1.29 14.99
CA MET A 83 29.84 -1.30 16.34
C MET A 83 30.96 -0.27 16.55
N SER A 84 31.26 0.56 15.55
CA SER A 84 32.28 1.60 15.61
C SER A 84 31.81 2.78 16.48
N SER A 85 31.84 2.60 17.80
CA SER A 85 31.27 3.50 18.82
C SER A 85 31.86 4.92 18.89
N ALA A 86 32.92 5.20 18.14
CA ALA A 86 33.63 6.49 18.16
C ALA A 86 33.41 7.36 16.90
N GLN A 87 32.78 6.84 15.84
CA GLN A 87 32.66 7.55 14.56
C GLN A 87 31.25 7.46 14.00
N ALA A 88 30.79 8.57 13.40
CA ALA A 88 29.55 8.56 12.63
C ALA A 88 29.65 7.57 11.46
N ILE A 89 28.58 6.81 11.20
CA ILE A 89 28.50 5.90 10.05
C ILE A 89 28.77 6.72 8.79
N SER A 90 29.78 6.30 8.02
CA SER A 90 30.19 6.93 6.77
C SER A 90 30.04 5.96 5.60
N MET A 91 30.13 6.47 4.38
CA MET A 91 30.06 5.62 3.20
C MET A 91 31.34 4.81 3.07
N THR A 92 31.25 3.51 3.27
CA THR A 92 32.37 2.57 3.18
C THR A 92 31.99 1.40 2.27
N PRO A 93 32.97 0.69 1.67
CA PRO A 93 32.70 -0.52 0.91
C PRO A 93 31.96 -1.59 1.73
N ALA A 94 32.18 -1.62 3.04
CA ALA A 94 31.47 -2.52 3.95
C ALA A 94 29.97 -2.15 4.03
N LEU A 95 29.63 -0.86 4.15
CA LEU A 95 28.22 -0.42 4.13
C LEU A 95 27.54 -0.73 2.79
N GLU A 96 28.23 -0.49 1.68
CA GLU A 96 27.72 -0.82 0.33
C GLU A 96 27.51 -2.34 0.17
N LEU A 97 28.41 -3.16 0.70
CA LEU A 97 28.24 -4.62 0.72
C LEU A 97 26.99 -5.04 1.52
N LEU A 98 26.77 -4.48 2.71
CA LEU A 98 25.57 -4.78 3.51
C LEU A 98 24.27 -4.39 2.78
N TYR A 99 24.28 -3.25 2.08
CA TYR A 99 23.16 -2.82 1.24
C TYR A 99 22.88 -3.83 0.12
N GLU A 100 23.90 -4.25 -0.61
CA GLU A 100 23.74 -5.21 -1.71
C GLU A 100 23.31 -6.60 -1.22
N ILE A 101 23.74 -7.03 -0.02
CA ILE A 101 23.25 -8.27 0.61
C ILE A 101 21.73 -8.20 0.84
N LEU A 102 21.22 -7.10 1.41
CA LEU A 102 19.79 -6.90 1.62
C LEU A 102 19.03 -6.86 0.30
N ARG A 103 19.55 -6.13 -0.68
CA ARG A 103 18.94 -5.97 -2.00
C ARG A 103 18.83 -7.30 -2.75
N LEU A 104 19.92 -8.07 -2.79
CA LEU A 104 19.94 -9.39 -3.42
C LEU A 104 18.98 -10.35 -2.72
N SER A 105 19.00 -10.37 -1.38
CA SER A 105 18.07 -11.17 -0.58
C SER A 105 16.62 -10.80 -0.90
N LEU A 106 16.29 -9.51 -0.95
CA LEU A 106 14.94 -9.03 -1.23
C LEU A 106 14.47 -9.45 -2.63
N VAL A 107 15.33 -9.35 -3.65
CA VAL A 107 14.99 -9.80 -5.02
C VAL A 107 14.69 -11.29 -5.05
N LEU A 108 15.53 -12.13 -4.43
CA LEU A 108 15.34 -13.58 -4.38
C LEU A 108 14.04 -13.94 -3.66
N TRP A 109 13.78 -13.34 -2.49
CA TRP A 109 12.60 -13.65 -1.69
C TRP A 109 11.30 -13.10 -2.27
N ARG A 110 11.32 -11.94 -2.96
CA ARG A 110 10.18 -11.48 -3.75
C ARG A 110 9.81 -12.48 -4.83
N ALA A 111 10.79 -12.96 -5.59
CA ALA A 111 10.55 -13.94 -6.64
C ALA A 111 10.02 -15.27 -6.07
N MET A 112 10.54 -15.68 -4.91
CA MET A 112 10.14 -16.90 -4.23
C MET A 112 8.71 -16.85 -3.68
N VAL A 113 8.34 -15.78 -2.97
CA VAL A 113 7.02 -15.63 -2.33
C VAL A 113 5.92 -15.25 -3.32
N SER A 114 6.26 -14.57 -4.43
CA SER A 114 5.29 -14.27 -5.50
C SER A 114 4.82 -15.52 -6.25
N SER A 115 5.50 -16.66 -6.07
CA SER A 115 5.11 -17.94 -6.62
C SER A 115 4.09 -18.62 -5.71
N ASN A 116 2.97 -19.08 -6.28
CA ASN A 116 1.99 -19.89 -5.54
C ASN A 116 2.60 -21.19 -4.97
N HIS A 117 3.72 -21.65 -5.52
CA HIS A 117 4.45 -22.83 -5.07
C HIS A 117 5.16 -22.65 -3.72
N ILE A 118 5.22 -21.43 -3.16
CA ILE A 118 5.75 -21.23 -1.79
C ILE A 118 4.97 -22.05 -0.75
N LYS A 119 3.69 -22.33 -1.03
CA LYS A 119 2.83 -23.21 -0.22
C LYS A 119 3.34 -24.66 -0.16
N GLU A 120 4.03 -25.12 -1.18
CA GLU A 120 4.59 -26.48 -1.28
C GLU A 120 5.94 -26.61 -0.55
N THR A 121 6.53 -25.50 -0.14
CA THR A 121 7.81 -25.49 0.56
C THR A 121 7.61 -25.79 2.04
N SER A 122 8.51 -26.57 2.66
CA SER A 122 8.41 -26.88 4.09
C SER A 122 8.71 -25.66 4.97
N LEU A 123 8.02 -25.58 6.11
CA LEU A 123 8.28 -24.54 7.13
C LEU A 123 9.73 -24.58 7.61
N ASP A 124 10.32 -25.77 7.76
CA ASP A 124 11.73 -25.95 8.13
C ASP A 124 12.68 -25.31 7.12
N TRP A 125 12.37 -25.38 5.82
CA TRP A 125 13.18 -24.74 4.80
C TRP A 125 13.10 -23.22 4.90
N LEU A 126 11.88 -22.68 5.06
CA LEU A 126 11.66 -21.24 5.24
C LEU A 126 12.39 -20.72 6.48
N ASN A 127 12.30 -21.44 7.60
CA ASN A 127 12.99 -21.10 8.83
C ASN A 127 14.51 -21.17 8.66
N ARG A 128 15.03 -22.23 8.04
CA ARG A 128 16.47 -22.39 7.80
C ARG A 128 17.04 -21.25 6.97
N HIS A 129 16.37 -20.83 5.90
CA HIS A 129 16.93 -19.86 4.96
C HIS A 129 16.55 -18.40 5.27
N LEU A 130 15.26 -18.08 5.43
CA LEU A 130 14.82 -16.69 5.63
C LEU A 130 14.85 -16.27 7.11
N GLN A 131 14.32 -17.11 8.02
CA GLN A 131 14.28 -16.74 9.44
C GLN A 131 15.69 -16.59 10.01
N THR A 132 16.61 -17.49 9.68
CA THR A 132 18.02 -17.40 10.09
C THR A 132 18.67 -16.11 9.60
N LEU A 133 18.46 -15.76 8.32
CA LEU A 133 18.95 -14.50 7.75
C LEU A 133 18.40 -13.31 8.54
N LEU A 134 17.08 -13.23 8.67
CA LEU A 134 16.39 -12.13 9.34
C LEU A 134 16.88 -11.94 10.77
N LYS A 135 17.05 -13.03 11.54
CA LYS A 135 17.60 -12.97 12.90
C LYS A 135 18.97 -12.29 12.95
N HIS A 136 19.85 -12.55 11.99
CA HIS A 136 21.16 -11.89 11.92
C HIS A 136 21.05 -10.42 11.46
N LEU A 137 20.16 -10.13 10.52
CA LEU A 137 19.92 -8.77 10.03
C LEU A 137 19.34 -7.85 11.11
N THR A 138 18.46 -8.38 11.98
CA THR A 138 17.77 -7.61 13.02
C THR A 138 18.63 -7.22 14.21
N VAL A 139 19.82 -7.82 14.38
CA VAL A 139 20.73 -7.52 15.51
C VAL A 139 21.09 -6.04 15.59
N TYR A 140 21.21 -5.37 14.43
CA TYR A 140 21.59 -3.96 14.33
C TYR A 140 20.44 -3.05 13.90
N PHE A 141 19.21 -3.57 13.87
CA PHE A 141 18.05 -2.84 13.41
C PHE A 141 17.39 -2.05 14.56
N PRO A 142 16.91 -0.81 14.34
CA PRO A 142 16.96 -0.06 13.09
C PRO A 142 18.36 0.49 12.79
N TYR A 143 18.77 0.34 11.52
CA TYR A 143 20.11 0.72 11.09
C TYR A 143 20.31 2.22 11.23
N GLY A 144 21.33 2.60 11.99
CA GLY A 144 21.63 3.99 12.28
C GLY A 144 20.81 4.59 13.42
N ALA A 145 20.17 3.81 14.29
CA ALA A 145 19.61 4.32 15.55
C ALA A 145 20.72 4.85 16.48
N ASP A 146 21.82 4.12 16.61
CA ASP A 146 22.86 4.36 17.63
C ASP A 146 24.00 5.29 17.17
N GLY A 147 24.00 5.72 15.91
CA GLY A 147 25.11 6.52 15.37
C GLY A 147 25.12 7.95 15.93
N LEU A 148 26.00 8.22 16.88
CA LEU A 148 26.27 9.57 17.39
C LEU A 148 27.05 10.38 16.35
N GLY A 149 26.42 11.38 15.72
CA GLY A 149 27.10 12.34 14.84
C GLY A 149 26.29 12.75 13.61
N GLN A 150 26.70 13.86 12.98
CA GLN A 150 26.11 14.31 11.73
C GLN A 150 26.54 13.38 10.59
N ARG A 151 25.58 12.65 10.02
CA ARG A 151 25.79 11.79 8.85
C ARG A 151 25.46 12.56 7.59
N SER A 152 26.12 12.22 6.49
CA SER A 152 25.74 12.76 5.18
C SER A 152 24.32 12.34 4.82
N SER A 153 23.58 13.18 4.08
CA SER A 153 22.24 12.86 3.60
C SER A 153 22.20 11.55 2.79
N LYS A 154 23.25 11.28 1.99
CA LYS A 154 23.36 10.02 1.22
C LYS A 154 23.42 8.78 2.11
N VAL A 155 24.15 8.84 3.23
CA VAL A 155 24.24 7.72 4.18
C VAL A 155 22.91 7.52 4.90
N ASN A 156 22.23 8.60 5.28
CA ASN A 156 20.91 8.51 5.90
C ASN A 156 19.87 7.89 4.96
N ASP A 157 19.84 8.30 3.69
CA ASP A 157 18.94 7.69 2.69
C ASP A 157 19.25 6.21 2.50
N LEU A 158 20.53 5.83 2.36
CA LEU A 158 20.91 4.42 2.19
C LEU A 158 20.52 3.57 3.41
N LEU A 159 20.74 4.05 4.63
CA LEU A 159 20.31 3.34 5.85
C LEU A 159 18.79 3.24 5.94
N GLN A 160 18.06 4.28 5.52
CA GLN A 160 16.60 4.26 5.47
C GLN A 160 16.09 3.23 4.45
N GLU A 161 16.70 3.15 3.26
CA GLU A 161 16.40 2.10 2.28
C GLU A 161 16.69 0.70 2.84
N MET A 162 17.82 0.51 3.54
CA MET A 162 18.12 -0.77 4.21
C MET A 162 17.05 -1.16 5.24
N ASN A 163 16.59 -0.19 6.05
CA ASN A 163 15.51 -0.42 7.01
C ASN A 163 14.23 -0.87 6.30
N ILE A 164 13.85 -0.19 5.21
CA ILE A 164 12.67 -0.52 4.41
C ILE A 164 12.78 -1.92 3.77
N MET A 165 13.96 -2.28 3.24
CA MET A 165 14.20 -3.62 2.70
C MET A 165 14.04 -4.71 3.77
N LEU A 166 14.48 -4.45 5.00
CA LEU A 166 14.26 -5.39 6.11
C LEU A 166 12.78 -5.50 6.50
N CYS A 167 12.05 -4.38 6.53
CA CYS A 167 10.60 -4.39 6.75
C CYS A 167 9.90 -5.27 5.73
N GLU A 168 10.26 -5.14 4.45
CA GLU A 168 9.66 -5.96 3.40
C GLU A 168 10.07 -7.43 3.48
N LEU A 169 11.35 -7.75 3.69
CA LEU A 169 11.80 -9.14 3.90
C LEU A 169 11.06 -9.80 5.08
N THR A 170 10.82 -9.04 6.14
CA THR A 170 10.03 -9.50 7.29
C THR A 170 8.57 -9.75 6.91
N SER A 171 7.96 -8.84 6.14
CA SER A 171 6.59 -9.05 5.65
C SER A 171 6.49 -10.27 4.71
N LEU A 172 7.51 -10.53 3.88
CA LEU A 172 7.56 -11.69 2.98
C LEU A 172 7.68 -12.99 3.76
N PHE A 173 8.50 -13.01 4.83
CA PHE A 173 8.60 -14.15 5.74
C PHE A 173 7.26 -14.48 6.40
N LEU A 174 6.61 -13.46 6.98
CA LEU A 174 5.33 -13.66 7.65
C LEU A 174 4.24 -14.06 6.66
N LEU A 175 4.18 -13.44 5.48
CA LEU A 175 3.24 -13.80 4.43
C LEU A 175 3.42 -15.24 3.96
N ALA A 176 4.66 -15.70 3.76
CA ALA A 176 4.96 -17.08 3.40
C ALA A 176 4.49 -18.07 4.47
N ARG A 177 4.71 -17.78 5.76
CA ARG A 177 4.17 -18.59 6.88
C ARG A 177 2.65 -18.63 6.86
N THR A 178 1.99 -17.49 6.65
CA THR A 178 0.53 -17.39 6.58
C THR A 178 -0.05 -18.21 5.43
N MET A 179 0.60 -18.18 4.26
CA MET A 179 0.21 -19.00 3.11
C MET A 179 0.34 -20.51 3.38
N GLN A 180 1.40 -20.93 4.08
CA GLN A 180 1.58 -22.34 4.47
C GLN A 180 0.47 -22.81 5.43
N LYS A 181 0.13 -22.00 6.45
CA LYS A 181 -0.95 -22.33 7.41
C LYS A 181 -2.29 -22.59 6.73
N SER A 182 -2.62 -21.84 5.67
CA SER A 182 -3.92 -22.00 4.98
C SER A 182 -4.11 -23.37 4.31
N THR A 183 -3.02 -24.08 4.00
CA THR A 183 -3.07 -25.39 3.32
C THR A 183 -3.33 -26.54 4.30
N ASP A 184 -2.82 -26.45 5.53
CA ASP A 184 -2.96 -27.50 6.55
C ASP A 184 -4.37 -27.59 7.17
N VAL A 185 -5.14 -26.50 7.16
CA VAL A 185 -6.49 -26.45 7.74
C VAL A 185 -7.49 -27.30 6.94
N ASP A 186 -7.32 -27.40 5.62
CA ASP A 186 -8.21 -28.18 4.75
C ASP A 186 -7.93 -29.69 4.75
N GLU A 187 -6.69 -30.14 5.00
CA GLU A 187 -6.35 -31.58 5.02
C GLU A 187 -6.48 -32.24 6.40
N HIS A 188 -6.44 -31.50 7.50
CA HIS A 188 -6.27 -32.07 8.84
C HIS A 188 -7.34 -31.74 9.89
N ALA A 189 -8.43 -31.07 9.50
CA ALA A 189 -9.57 -30.78 10.39
C ALA A 189 -10.22 -32.04 11.03
N ASN A 190 -9.97 -33.25 10.52
CA ASN A 190 -10.56 -34.49 11.04
C ASN A 190 -9.67 -35.40 11.90
N LYS A 191 -8.41 -35.05 12.25
CA LYS A 191 -7.57 -36.02 13.01
C LYS A 191 -6.66 -35.52 14.13
N ARG A 192 -6.55 -34.23 14.43
CA ARG A 192 -5.55 -33.75 15.41
C ARG A 192 -6.06 -32.74 16.45
N ARG A 193 -7.19 -33.06 17.10
CA ARG A 193 -7.54 -32.49 18.42
C ARG A 193 -6.88 -33.30 19.55
N LYS A 194 -5.54 -33.30 19.61
CA LYS A 194 -4.75 -33.64 20.84
C LYS A 194 -3.25 -33.70 20.51
N LEU A 195 -2.46 -32.92 21.27
CA LEU A 195 -1.00 -32.89 21.35
C LEU A 195 -0.26 -32.13 20.22
N THR A 196 -0.24 -30.79 20.32
CA THR A 196 0.95 -29.94 20.52
C THR A 196 0.52 -28.47 20.38
N GLU A 197 -0.06 -27.90 21.44
CA GLU A 197 -0.36 -26.46 21.57
C GLU A 197 0.78 -25.74 22.32
N GLU A 198 2.03 -25.91 21.89
CA GLU A 198 3.16 -25.19 22.49
C GLU A 198 3.95 -24.38 21.45
N ASN A 199 3.67 -23.08 21.44
CA ASN A 199 4.60 -21.96 21.19
C ASN A 199 5.15 -21.62 19.79
N ASP A 200 4.86 -22.33 18.70
CA ASP A 200 5.35 -21.90 17.35
C ASP A 200 4.40 -20.96 16.59
N ASP A 201 3.19 -20.72 17.11
CA ASP A 201 2.17 -19.91 16.44
C ASP A 201 2.40 -18.39 16.56
N ASN A 202 3.19 -17.96 17.53
CA ASN A 202 3.45 -16.54 17.77
C ASN A 202 4.45 -15.98 16.74
N ILE A 203 4.19 -14.74 16.34
CA ILE A 203 5.15 -13.93 15.58
C ILE A 203 6.47 -13.88 16.37
N PRO A 204 7.62 -14.18 15.75
CA PRO A 204 8.89 -14.11 16.46
C PRO A 204 9.13 -12.71 17.02
N SER A 205 9.65 -12.60 18.25
CA SER A 205 9.85 -11.30 18.91
C SER A 205 10.66 -10.29 18.09
N TRP A 206 11.65 -10.76 17.31
CA TRP A 206 12.42 -9.91 16.41
C TRP A 206 11.57 -9.30 15.29
N ALA A 207 10.53 -9.99 14.83
CA ALA A 207 9.62 -9.50 13.80
C ALA A 207 8.70 -8.43 14.37
N THR A 208 8.28 -8.56 15.64
CA THR A 208 7.55 -7.52 16.37
C THR A 208 8.36 -6.22 16.44
N THR A 209 9.68 -6.29 16.65
CA THR A 209 10.57 -5.10 16.61
C THR A 209 10.54 -4.40 15.24
N VAL A 210 10.47 -5.15 14.15
CA VAL A 210 10.39 -4.59 12.79
C VAL A 210 9.03 -3.93 12.55
N VAL A 211 7.93 -4.55 12.99
CA VAL A 211 6.58 -3.96 12.90
C VAL A 211 6.50 -2.68 13.74
N ASP A 212 7.02 -2.68 14.96
CA ASP A 212 7.06 -1.51 15.84
C ASP A 212 7.86 -0.35 15.24
N HIS A 213 8.97 -0.65 14.54
CA HIS A 213 9.69 0.38 13.78
C HIS A 213 8.83 1.00 12.69
N VAL A 214 8.04 0.22 11.94
CA VAL A 214 7.12 0.77 10.93
C VAL A 214 6.06 1.66 11.56
N LEU A 215 5.49 1.24 12.69
CA LEU A 215 4.54 2.04 13.46
C LEU A 215 5.16 3.37 13.89
N THR A 216 6.35 3.33 14.47
CA THR A 216 7.12 4.51 14.89
C THR A 216 7.46 5.42 13.70
N LEU A 217 7.86 4.84 12.55
CA LEU A 217 8.19 5.57 11.33
C LEU A 217 6.98 6.34 10.77
N LEU A 218 5.77 5.79 10.92
CA LEU A 218 4.51 6.44 10.56
C LEU A 218 3.99 7.40 11.65
N GLY A 219 4.71 7.52 12.77
CA GLY A 219 4.37 8.41 13.89
C GLY A 219 3.33 7.85 14.87
N TYR A 220 3.05 6.56 14.83
CA TYR A 220 2.13 5.88 15.74
C TYR A 220 2.74 5.73 17.13
N GLY A 221 1.95 5.93 18.19
CA GLY A 221 2.40 5.75 19.59
C GLY A 221 3.19 6.92 20.20
N ASN A 222 3.51 7.96 19.44
CA ASN A 222 4.25 9.14 19.92
C ASN A 222 3.34 10.23 20.55
N GLU A 223 2.42 9.85 21.44
CA GLU A 223 1.50 10.83 22.06
C GLU A 223 2.17 11.72 23.12
N ASN A 224 3.35 11.34 23.64
CA ASN A 224 3.98 12.04 24.78
C ASN A 224 5.45 12.44 24.64
N ASN A 225 6.09 12.26 23.49
CA ASN A 225 7.48 12.72 23.32
C ASN A 225 7.62 13.69 22.16
N GLN A 226 8.23 14.83 22.51
CA GLN A 226 8.85 15.78 21.60
C GLN A 226 9.41 15.04 20.39
N MET A 227 8.92 15.43 19.21
CA MET A 227 9.51 15.20 17.90
C MET A 227 10.97 14.74 18.02
N THR A 228 11.17 13.42 18.19
CA THR A 228 12.51 12.87 18.19
C THR A 228 12.98 13.06 16.77
N THR A 229 14.13 13.69 16.66
CA THR A 229 14.76 14.23 15.47
C THR A 229 15.21 13.15 14.47
N THR A 230 14.39 12.12 14.24
CA THR A 230 14.65 11.01 13.31
C THR A 230 13.88 11.10 11.99
N SER A 231 13.02 12.10 11.77
CA SER A 231 12.20 12.20 10.54
C SER A 231 12.53 13.38 9.61
N SER A 232 13.78 13.83 9.56
CA SER A 232 14.20 14.82 8.55
C SER A 232 14.52 14.22 7.16
N SER A 233 14.43 12.90 6.96
CA SER A 233 14.74 12.23 5.68
C SER A 233 13.69 11.22 5.18
N PHE A 234 12.51 11.09 5.79
CA PHE A 234 11.48 10.19 5.27
C PHE A 234 10.77 10.83 4.06
N SER A 235 11.15 10.43 2.86
CA SER A 235 10.68 10.96 1.59
C SER A 235 9.45 10.20 1.05
N ALA A 236 8.82 10.73 0.01
CA ALA A 236 7.74 10.02 -0.69
C ALA A 236 8.23 8.75 -1.42
N ASP A 237 9.50 8.72 -1.82
CA ASP A 237 10.11 7.54 -2.44
C ASP A 237 10.33 6.44 -1.40
N HIS A 238 10.80 6.80 -0.20
CA HIS A 238 10.88 5.88 0.94
C HIS A 238 9.49 5.31 1.28
N LEU A 239 8.46 6.15 1.30
CA LEU A 239 7.09 5.68 1.53
C LEU A 239 6.61 4.72 0.43
N THR A 240 6.93 5.00 -0.84
CA THR A 240 6.59 4.14 -1.97
C THR A 240 7.24 2.77 -1.83
N SER A 241 8.51 2.74 -1.44
CA SER A 241 9.26 1.51 -1.17
C SER A 241 8.75 0.73 0.05
N LEU A 242 8.10 1.40 1.01
CA LEU A 242 7.52 0.78 2.21
C LEU A 242 6.14 0.14 1.95
N LEU A 243 5.42 0.53 0.90
CA LEU A 243 4.06 0.04 0.64
C LEU A 243 3.95 -1.50 0.54
N PRO A 244 4.88 -2.23 -0.10
CA PRO A 244 4.83 -3.69 -0.13
C PRO A 244 4.89 -4.30 1.27
N ALA A 245 5.71 -3.74 2.16
CA ALA A 245 5.80 -4.18 3.55
C ALA A 245 4.50 -3.92 4.31
N LEU A 246 3.92 -2.72 4.18
CA LEU A 246 2.62 -2.40 4.79
C LEU A 246 1.53 -3.37 4.31
N TRP A 247 1.45 -3.61 3.00
CA TRP A 247 0.48 -4.55 2.44
C TRP A 247 0.69 -5.97 2.95
N GLY A 248 1.94 -6.43 3.02
CA GLY A 248 2.30 -7.73 3.58
C GLY A 248 1.85 -7.85 5.03
N PHE A 249 2.18 -6.88 5.87
CA PHE A 249 1.78 -6.84 7.28
C PHE A 249 0.26 -6.86 7.48
N LEU A 250 -0.50 -6.11 6.67
CA LEU A 250 -1.96 -6.16 6.73
C LEU A 250 -2.53 -7.57 6.45
N ASN A 251 -1.83 -8.40 5.67
CA ASN A 251 -2.28 -9.72 5.26
C ASN A 251 -1.70 -10.88 6.09
N CYS A 252 -0.70 -10.64 6.94
CA CYS A 252 -0.02 -11.71 7.66
C CYS A 252 -0.02 -11.55 9.18
N LEU A 253 -0.28 -10.35 9.69
CA LEU A 253 -0.38 -10.10 11.14
C LEU A 253 -1.75 -10.49 11.67
N GLU A 254 -1.85 -10.60 13.00
CA GLU A 254 -3.13 -10.79 13.66
C GLU A 254 -4.03 -9.55 13.49
N TYR A 255 -5.33 -9.73 13.71
CA TYR A 255 -6.32 -8.69 13.45
C TYR A 255 -6.01 -7.37 14.18
N GLU A 256 -5.66 -7.41 15.47
CA GLU A 256 -5.34 -6.20 16.27
C GLU A 256 -4.08 -5.46 15.78
N GLU A 257 -3.04 -6.20 15.40
CA GLU A 257 -1.81 -5.63 14.86
C GLU A 257 -2.03 -5.07 13.46
N SER A 258 -2.84 -5.75 12.62
CA SER A 258 -3.23 -5.27 11.30
C SER A 258 -4.02 -3.96 11.39
N ILE A 259 -4.91 -3.82 12.38
CA ILE A 259 -5.61 -2.57 12.68
C ILE A 259 -4.62 -1.48 13.05
N SER A 260 -3.62 -1.79 13.89
CA SER A 260 -2.60 -0.83 14.31
C SER A 260 -1.80 -0.30 13.12
N VAL A 261 -1.39 -1.17 12.20
CA VAL A 261 -0.68 -0.78 10.95
C VAL A 261 -1.58 0.08 10.06
N PHE A 262 -2.84 -0.32 9.87
CA PHE A 262 -3.78 0.45 9.05
C PHE A 262 -4.08 1.82 9.66
N ARG A 263 -4.26 1.88 10.99
CA ARG A 263 -4.46 3.12 11.75
C ARG A 263 -3.26 4.05 11.63
N ALA A 264 -2.04 3.53 11.82
CA ALA A 264 -0.81 4.30 11.65
C ALA A 264 -0.71 4.90 10.23
N THR A 265 -1.06 4.10 9.22
CA THR A 265 -1.08 4.53 7.81
C THR A 265 -2.06 5.68 7.59
N LEU A 266 -3.27 5.60 8.16
CA LEU A 266 -4.28 6.65 8.06
C LEU A 266 -3.91 7.91 8.85
N GLN A 267 -3.36 7.77 10.05
CA GLN A 267 -2.87 8.90 10.84
C GLN A 267 -1.75 9.65 10.10
N TYR A 268 -0.81 8.92 9.50
CA TYR A 268 0.24 9.51 8.66
C TYR A 268 -0.35 10.19 7.41
N TYR A 269 -1.37 9.62 6.78
CA TYR A 269 -2.11 10.27 5.71
C TYR A 269 -2.74 11.61 6.14
N HIS A 270 -3.33 11.67 7.34
CA HIS A 270 -3.95 12.88 7.87
C HIS A 270 -2.91 13.96 8.24
N SER A 271 -1.74 13.57 8.73
CA SER A 271 -0.65 14.50 9.06
C SER A 271 0.05 15.08 7.83
N CYS A 272 0.02 14.39 6.69
CA CYS A 272 0.62 14.86 5.45
C CYS A 272 -0.06 16.13 4.89
N GLN A 273 0.75 17.06 4.38
CA GLN A 273 0.27 18.25 3.67
C GLN A 273 -0.58 17.86 2.46
N PRO A 274 -1.68 18.59 2.15
CA PRO A 274 -2.65 18.21 1.11
C PRO A 274 -2.04 17.91 -0.26
N ASN A 275 -1.03 18.68 -0.66
CA ASN A 275 -0.34 18.59 -1.95
C ASN A 275 0.95 17.75 -1.92
N SER A 276 1.30 17.15 -0.78
CA SER A 276 2.53 16.36 -0.69
C SER A 276 2.44 15.07 -1.52
N ALA A 277 3.57 14.68 -2.11
CA ALA A 277 3.69 13.41 -2.82
C ALA A 277 3.33 12.22 -1.92
N SER A 278 3.73 12.25 -0.65
CA SER A 278 3.39 11.24 0.36
C SER A 278 1.88 11.07 0.54
N LYS A 279 1.10 12.17 0.62
CA LYS A 279 -0.36 12.09 0.72
C LYS A 279 -0.98 11.43 -0.52
N LYS A 280 -0.46 11.73 -1.71
CA LYS A 280 -0.91 11.10 -2.97
C LYS A 280 -0.59 9.60 -3.00
N VAL A 281 0.60 9.20 -2.57
CA VAL A 281 1.02 7.79 -2.50
C VAL A 281 0.08 7.02 -1.56
N LEU A 282 -0.17 7.55 -0.36
CA LEU A 282 -1.08 6.96 0.61
C LEU A 282 -2.54 6.93 0.14
N LEU A 283 -3.02 8.00 -0.49
CA LEU A 283 -4.37 8.04 -1.08
C LEU A 283 -4.58 6.84 -2.03
N ASN A 284 -3.61 6.59 -2.91
CA ASN A 284 -3.65 5.46 -3.84
C ASN A 284 -3.58 4.13 -3.10
N PHE A 285 -2.71 4.02 -2.10
CA PHE A 285 -2.57 2.80 -1.30
C PHE A 285 -3.87 2.45 -0.56
N ILE A 286 -4.43 3.38 0.22
CA ILE A 286 -5.68 3.20 0.99
C ILE A 286 -6.83 2.86 0.06
N THR A 287 -6.94 3.57 -1.07
CA THR A 287 -7.94 3.28 -2.11
C THR A 287 -7.84 1.86 -2.62
N ARG A 288 -6.62 1.40 -2.96
CA ARG A 288 -6.39 0.05 -3.46
C ARG A 288 -6.67 -1.00 -2.39
N ALA A 289 -6.23 -0.76 -1.15
CA ALA A 289 -6.47 -1.65 -0.01
C ALA A 289 -7.96 -1.84 0.26
N TYR A 290 -8.78 -0.80 0.12
CA TYR A 290 -10.23 -0.91 0.20
C TYR A 290 -10.84 -1.58 -1.04
N MET A 291 -10.44 -1.20 -2.25
CA MET A 291 -11.08 -1.68 -3.48
C MET A 291 -10.75 -3.14 -3.82
N ILE A 292 -9.59 -3.63 -3.41
CA ILE A 292 -9.10 -4.96 -3.79
C ILE A 292 -10.01 -6.08 -3.31
N GLN A 293 -10.68 -5.92 -2.15
CA GLN A 293 -11.60 -6.91 -1.60
C GLN A 293 -12.83 -7.18 -2.48
N SER A 294 -13.14 -6.27 -3.40
CA SER A 294 -14.22 -6.44 -4.38
C SER A 294 -13.79 -7.16 -5.66
N THR A 295 -12.52 -7.54 -5.75
CA THR A 295 -11.98 -8.25 -6.93
C THR A 295 -12.20 -9.74 -6.74
N PRO A 296 -12.88 -10.44 -7.69
CA PRO A 296 -13.16 -11.87 -7.54
C PRO A 296 -11.93 -12.78 -7.39
N SER A 297 -10.77 -12.33 -7.89
CA SER A 297 -9.50 -13.06 -7.78
C SER A 297 -8.72 -12.75 -6.50
N TYR A 298 -9.25 -11.92 -5.60
CA TYR A 298 -8.59 -11.60 -4.35
C TYR A 298 -8.61 -12.79 -3.38
N GLN A 299 -7.43 -13.18 -2.90
CA GLN A 299 -7.22 -14.30 -1.98
C GLN A 299 -6.48 -13.88 -0.69
N GLY A 300 -6.36 -12.56 -0.46
CA GLY A 300 -5.68 -12.04 0.74
C GLY A 300 -6.54 -12.17 2.00
N GLN A 301 -5.89 -12.15 3.16
CA GLN A 301 -6.57 -12.24 4.46
C GLN A 301 -7.09 -10.89 4.95
N PHE A 302 -6.53 -9.78 4.46
CA PHE A 302 -6.99 -8.45 4.85
C PHE A 302 -8.36 -8.16 4.23
N ILE A 303 -9.39 -8.07 5.06
CA ILE A 303 -10.77 -7.78 4.64
C ILE A 303 -11.37 -6.75 5.59
N ILE A 304 -12.06 -5.76 5.03
CA ILE A 304 -12.75 -4.73 5.80
C ILE A 304 -14.24 -5.03 5.80
N THR A 305 -14.80 -5.27 6.99
CA THR A 305 -16.22 -5.60 7.19
C THR A 305 -16.97 -4.41 7.78
N LYS A 306 -18.28 -4.29 7.50
CA LYS A 306 -19.12 -3.10 7.78
C LYS A 306 -19.14 -2.62 9.24
N GLU A 307 -18.89 -3.51 10.19
CA GLU A 307 -18.92 -3.21 11.64
C GLU A 307 -17.53 -3.28 12.28
N SER A 308 -16.47 -3.39 11.48
CA SER A 308 -15.09 -3.44 11.97
C SER A 308 -14.56 -2.07 12.36
N GLU A 309 -13.58 -2.06 13.25
CA GLU A 309 -12.79 -0.86 13.54
C GLU A 309 -12.10 -0.30 12.29
N LEU A 310 -11.73 -1.16 11.33
CA LEU A 310 -11.19 -0.76 10.02
C LEU A 310 -12.22 0.04 9.21
N ALA A 311 -13.50 -0.33 9.26
CA ALA A 311 -14.57 0.41 8.60
C ALA A 311 -14.78 1.79 9.23
N ARG A 312 -14.72 1.89 10.57
CA ARG A 312 -14.79 3.18 11.27
C ARG A 312 -13.65 4.11 10.86
N LEU A 313 -12.42 3.58 10.82
CA LEU A 313 -11.23 4.30 10.36
C LEU A 313 -11.36 4.78 8.90
N LEU A 314 -11.89 3.92 8.01
CA LEU A 314 -12.15 4.32 6.63
C LEU A 314 -13.26 5.36 6.51
N SER A 315 -14.29 5.31 7.36
CA SER A 315 -15.35 6.32 7.37
C SER A 315 -14.79 7.70 7.74
N GLU A 316 -13.93 7.78 8.76
CA GLU A 316 -13.23 9.03 9.12
C GLU A 316 -12.37 9.56 7.96
N TRP A 317 -11.64 8.66 7.30
CA TRP A 317 -10.86 8.99 6.12
C TRP A 317 -11.73 9.54 4.98
N LEU A 318 -12.84 8.88 4.66
CA LEU A 318 -13.76 9.28 3.59
C LEU A 318 -14.36 10.67 3.86
N VAL A 319 -14.78 10.94 5.10
CA VAL A 319 -15.30 12.26 5.52
C VAL A 319 -14.24 13.37 5.40
N SER A 320 -12.95 13.03 5.44
CA SER A 320 -11.85 14.00 5.26
C SER A 320 -11.58 14.38 3.79
N LEU A 321 -12.03 13.58 2.82
CA LEU A 321 -11.71 13.76 1.41
C LEU A 321 -12.28 15.07 0.82
N PRO A 322 -13.53 15.49 1.09
CA PRO A 322 -14.05 16.76 0.59
C PRO A 322 -13.21 17.97 1.02
N LYS A 323 -12.73 17.98 2.27
CA LYS A 323 -11.83 19.03 2.77
C LYS A 323 -10.48 18.99 2.04
N THR A 324 -9.96 17.81 1.76
CA THR A 324 -8.72 17.66 0.98
C THR A 324 -8.91 18.21 -0.44
N LEU A 325 -10.04 17.86 -1.09
CA LEU A 325 -10.40 18.36 -2.43
C LEU A 325 -10.49 19.89 -2.47
N TRP A 326 -11.10 20.51 -1.44
CA TRP A 326 -11.13 21.96 -1.28
C TRP A 326 -9.74 22.59 -1.23
N GLN A 327 -8.82 21.97 -0.47
CA GLN A 327 -7.47 22.49 -0.27
C GLN A 327 -6.59 22.38 -1.52
N LEU A 328 -6.81 21.35 -2.35
CA LEU A 328 -6.06 21.14 -3.59
C LEU A 328 -6.36 22.19 -4.66
N ARG A 329 -7.62 22.68 -4.71
CA ARG A 329 -8.12 23.59 -5.74
C ARG A 329 -7.80 23.11 -7.16
N ALA A 330 -7.54 24.03 -8.10
CA ALA A 330 -7.10 23.73 -9.45
C ALA A 330 -5.58 23.41 -9.58
N ASN A 331 -4.81 23.41 -8.49
CA ASN A 331 -3.35 23.20 -8.55
C ASN A 331 -2.96 21.73 -8.75
N HIS A 332 -3.83 20.79 -8.37
CA HIS A 332 -3.53 19.35 -8.36
C HIS A 332 -4.68 18.52 -8.93
N ILE A 333 -4.99 18.80 -10.20
CA ILE A 333 -6.11 18.21 -10.96
C ILE A 333 -6.10 16.67 -10.88
N GLU A 334 -4.94 16.03 -11.02
CA GLU A 334 -4.84 14.56 -10.98
C GLU A 334 -5.26 13.99 -9.62
N THR A 335 -4.80 14.59 -8.52
CA THR A 335 -5.17 14.14 -7.17
C THR A 335 -6.66 14.36 -6.91
N SER A 336 -7.21 15.50 -7.35
CA SER A 336 -8.65 15.77 -7.30
C SER A 336 -9.46 14.74 -8.10
N ARG A 337 -8.97 14.32 -9.27
CA ARG A 337 -9.58 13.27 -10.10
C ARG A 337 -9.60 11.93 -9.38
N ILE A 338 -8.50 11.55 -8.72
CA ILE A 338 -8.42 10.30 -7.94
C ILE A 338 -9.44 10.33 -6.79
N ILE A 339 -9.45 11.41 -6.00
CA ILE A 339 -10.39 11.58 -4.87
C ILE A 339 -11.84 11.40 -5.34
N LEU A 340 -12.24 12.15 -6.38
CA LEU A 340 -13.62 12.08 -6.90
C LEU A 340 -13.96 10.70 -7.48
N SER A 341 -13.01 10.03 -8.13
CA SER A 341 -13.23 8.69 -8.68
C SER A 341 -13.49 7.65 -7.59
N VAL A 342 -12.77 7.78 -6.46
CA VAL A 342 -12.95 6.91 -5.30
C VAL A 342 -14.27 7.19 -4.61
N MET A 343 -14.60 8.47 -4.39
CA MET A 343 -15.90 8.86 -3.84
C MET A 343 -17.06 8.34 -4.71
N CYS A 344 -16.95 8.42 -6.04
CA CYS A 344 -17.92 7.84 -6.97
C CYS A 344 -18.02 6.32 -6.84
N ALA A 345 -16.88 5.61 -6.77
CA ALA A 345 -16.86 4.16 -6.65
C ALA A 345 -17.54 3.70 -5.34
N ILE A 346 -17.34 4.45 -4.26
CA ILE A 346 -18.00 4.22 -2.97
C ILE A 346 -19.49 4.50 -3.06
N ALA A 347 -19.90 5.67 -3.60
CA ALA A 347 -21.31 6.05 -3.73
C ALA A 347 -22.11 5.04 -4.56
N LYS A 348 -21.54 4.52 -5.65
CA LYS A 348 -22.16 3.48 -6.50
C LYS A 348 -22.51 2.20 -5.75
N ARG A 349 -21.78 1.88 -4.68
CA ARG A 349 -22.03 0.69 -3.85
C ARG A 349 -23.04 0.98 -2.74
N GLY A 350 -23.24 2.26 -2.41
CA GLY A 350 -24.21 2.73 -1.44
C GLY A 350 -23.97 2.19 -0.04
N ASP A 351 -25.05 1.98 0.70
CA ASP A 351 -25.07 1.45 2.06
C ASP A 351 -24.89 -0.08 2.14
N LYS A 352 -24.74 -0.75 0.99
CA LYS A 352 -24.58 -2.21 0.89
C LYS A 352 -23.14 -2.69 1.06
N ASP A 353 -22.19 -1.76 1.14
CA ASP A 353 -20.77 -2.04 1.32
C ASP A 353 -20.31 -1.71 2.77
N VAL A 354 -19.01 -1.48 2.95
CA VAL A 354 -18.37 -1.09 4.22
C VAL A 354 -18.95 0.18 4.85
N PHE A 355 -19.43 1.13 4.04
CA PHE A 355 -19.85 2.45 4.53
C PHE A 355 -21.34 2.49 4.87
N GLU A 356 -21.67 3.17 5.96
CA GLU A 356 -23.05 3.43 6.34
C GLU A 356 -23.64 4.62 5.55
N GLY A 357 -24.95 4.62 5.35
CA GLY A 357 -25.65 5.73 4.72
C GLY A 357 -25.46 7.06 5.46
N GLU A 358 -25.25 7.03 6.79
CA GLU A 358 -24.95 8.22 7.57
C GLU A 358 -23.58 8.80 7.24
N THR A 359 -22.56 7.97 7.03
CA THR A 359 -21.24 8.42 6.57
C THR A 359 -21.34 9.10 5.21
N LEU A 360 -22.11 8.54 4.27
CA LEU A 360 -22.30 9.16 2.95
C LEU A 360 -22.96 10.54 3.04
N LYS A 361 -23.94 10.72 3.93
CA LYS A 361 -24.56 12.03 4.20
C LYS A 361 -23.59 13.04 4.83
N GLN A 362 -22.70 12.58 5.71
CA GLN A 362 -21.65 13.43 6.29
C GLN A 362 -20.67 13.91 5.21
N VAL A 363 -20.26 13.00 4.32
CA VAL A 363 -19.38 13.32 3.18
C VAL A 363 -20.04 14.32 2.24
N GLU A 364 -21.33 14.10 1.93
CA GLU A 364 -22.12 15.03 1.12
C GLU A 364 -22.16 16.43 1.75
N THR A 365 -22.46 16.50 3.05
CA THR A 365 -22.50 17.77 3.79
C THR A 365 -21.13 18.47 3.77
N ALA A 366 -20.05 17.71 3.93
CA ALA A 366 -18.68 18.21 3.87
C ALA A 366 -18.25 18.62 2.45
N LEU A 367 -18.94 18.14 1.41
CA LEU A 367 -18.70 18.50 0.01
C LEU A 367 -19.41 19.80 -0.40
N VAL A 368 -20.45 20.25 0.31
CA VAL A 368 -21.16 21.50 -0.03
C VAL A 368 -20.21 22.69 -0.27
N PRO A 369 -19.19 22.95 0.59
CA PRO A 369 -18.28 24.05 0.36
C PRO A 369 -17.63 24.00 -1.01
N PHE A 370 -17.19 22.82 -1.49
CA PHE A 370 -16.54 22.60 -2.78
C PHE A 370 -17.26 23.19 -3.98
N PHE A 371 -18.59 23.29 -3.90
CA PHE A 371 -19.40 24.00 -4.88
C PHE A 371 -19.60 25.47 -4.46
N PHE A 372 -20.29 25.71 -3.35
CA PHE A 372 -20.73 27.05 -2.97
C PHE A 372 -21.11 27.17 -1.49
N VAL A 373 -20.75 28.31 -0.87
CA VAL A 373 -21.20 28.69 0.48
C VAL A 373 -21.71 30.12 0.49
N GLN A 374 -22.88 30.34 1.09
CA GLN A 374 -23.36 31.68 1.42
C GLN A 374 -22.79 32.11 2.79
N LEU A 375 -21.89 33.08 2.81
CA LEU A 375 -21.37 33.67 4.04
C LEU A 375 -22.06 35.01 4.33
N ALA A 376 -22.00 35.47 5.59
CA ALA A 376 -22.48 36.80 5.98
C ALA A 376 -21.78 37.94 5.21
N ARG A 377 -20.56 37.68 4.71
CA ARG A 377 -19.75 38.61 3.92
C ARG A 377 -20.00 38.52 2.40
N GLY A 378 -20.91 37.65 1.96
CA GLY A 378 -21.24 37.45 0.56
C GLY A 378 -21.13 36.00 0.07
N PRO A 379 -21.52 35.75 -1.19
CA PRO A 379 -21.39 34.45 -1.83
C PRO A 379 -19.92 34.05 -2.01
N LEU A 380 -19.55 32.83 -1.67
CA LEU A 380 -18.23 32.26 -1.90
C LEU A 380 -18.35 31.02 -2.78
N PHE A 381 -17.78 31.06 -3.98
CA PHE A 381 -17.68 29.91 -4.86
C PHE A 381 -16.48 29.05 -4.49
N GLY A 382 -16.68 27.75 -4.61
CA GLY A 382 -15.67 26.75 -4.39
C GLY A 382 -14.79 26.47 -5.60
N PRO A 383 -13.78 25.60 -5.43
CA PRO A 383 -12.88 25.23 -6.51
C PRO A 383 -13.53 24.51 -7.68
N PHE A 384 -14.77 24.03 -7.56
CA PHE A 384 -15.48 23.33 -8.63
C PHE A 384 -15.40 24.07 -9.97
N ASN A 385 -15.62 25.39 -9.98
CA ASN A 385 -15.62 26.21 -11.20
C ASN A 385 -14.23 26.37 -11.83
N GLU A 386 -13.16 26.19 -11.07
CA GLU A 386 -11.77 26.31 -11.55
C GLU A 386 -11.24 25.01 -12.17
N LEU A 387 -11.96 23.89 -11.99
CA LEU A 387 -11.52 22.57 -12.44
C LEU A 387 -11.86 22.33 -13.92
N PRO A 388 -11.09 21.46 -14.61
CA PRO A 388 -11.45 21.01 -15.96
C PRO A 388 -12.80 20.28 -16.02
N ALA A 389 -13.45 20.31 -17.18
CA ALA A 389 -14.78 19.75 -17.39
C ALA A 389 -14.89 18.25 -17.05
N ASP A 390 -13.85 17.44 -17.31
CA ASP A 390 -13.82 16.02 -16.95
C ASP A 390 -13.85 15.79 -15.43
N VAL A 391 -13.21 16.68 -14.66
CA VAL A 391 -13.17 16.60 -13.20
C VAL A 391 -14.44 17.17 -12.59
N GLN A 392 -15.00 18.24 -13.16
CA GLN A 392 -16.31 18.74 -12.79
C GLN A 392 -17.38 17.66 -12.98
N GLN A 393 -17.39 16.98 -14.13
CA GLN A 393 -18.35 15.89 -14.39
C GLN A 393 -18.26 14.79 -13.33
N ARG A 394 -17.06 14.39 -12.91
CA ARG A 394 -16.90 13.39 -11.83
C ARG A 394 -17.47 13.85 -10.49
N ALA A 395 -17.38 15.14 -10.18
CA ALA A 395 -17.99 15.68 -8.96
C ALA A 395 -19.53 15.61 -9.04
N LEU A 396 -20.10 15.89 -10.21
CA LEU A 396 -21.54 15.75 -10.44
C LEU A 396 -21.97 14.28 -10.43
N ASP A 397 -21.18 13.38 -11.01
CA ASP A 397 -21.42 11.93 -10.99
C ASP A 397 -21.49 11.40 -9.56
N TYR A 398 -20.58 11.84 -8.67
CA TYR A 398 -20.64 11.47 -7.26
C TYR A 398 -21.99 11.83 -6.62
N VAL A 399 -22.45 13.06 -6.82
CA VAL A 399 -23.73 13.54 -6.27
C VAL A 399 -24.92 12.78 -6.88
N TYR A 400 -24.84 12.43 -8.16
CA TYR A 400 -25.85 11.61 -8.82
C TYR A 400 -25.95 10.19 -8.23
N TYR A 401 -24.82 9.59 -7.84
CA TYR A 401 -24.82 8.26 -7.21
C TYR A 401 -25.21 8.27 -5.73
N LEU A 402 -25.46 9.43 -5.13
CA LEU A 402 -26.10 9.49 -3.81
C LEU A 402 -27.59 9.23 -4.03
N ASP A 403 -28.15 8.20 -3.40
CA ASP A 403 -29.56 7.81 -3.57
C ASP A 403 -30.53 9.00 -3.33
N HIS A 404 -30.20 9.86 -2.35
CA HIS A 404 -31.01 11.03 -1.98
C HIS A 404 -30.11 12.25 -1.65
N PRO A 405 -29.68 13.05 -2.65
CA PRO A 405 -28.89 14.24 -2.38
C PRO A 405 -29.73 15.29 -1.64
N SER A 406 -29.15 15.95 -0.64
CA SER A 406 -29.80 16.99 0.14
C SER A 406 -30.08 18.25 -0.69
N ASP A 407 -31.10 19.00 -0.30
CA ASP A 407 -31.40 20.31 -0.89
C ASP A 407 -30.22 21.28 -0.86
N LYS A 408 -29.29 21.11 0.09
CA LYS A 408 -28.12 21.99 0.24
C LYS A 408 -27.14 21.80 -0.90
N ILE A 409 -26.81 20.56 -1.26
CA ILE A 409 -25.85 20.28 -2.34
C ILE A 409 -26.46 20.64 -3.70
N THR A 410 -27.74 20.35 -3.91
CA THR A 410 -28.47 20.72 -5.13
C THR A 410 -28.47 22.24 -5.35
N LYS A 411 -28.82 23.03 -4.33
CA LYS A 411 -28.77 24.49 -4.40
C LYS A 411 -27.35 25.04 -4.64
N ALA A 412 -26.34 24.40 -4.06
CA ALA A 412 -24.94 24.81 -4.26
C ALA A 412 -24.48 24.58 -5.72
N ILE A 413 -24.90 23.47 -6.34
CA ILE A 413 -24.62 23.16 -7.75
C ILE A 413 -25.36 24.12 -8.68
N GLU A 414 -26.65 24.39 -8.45
CA GLU A 414 -27.44 25.33 -9.25
C GLU A 414 -26.79 26.72 -9.31
N ARG A 415 -26.25 27.19 -8.18
CA ARG A 415 -25.53 28.48 -8.11
C ARG A 415 -24.26 28.48 -8.95
N CYS A 416 -23.54 27.37 -9.02
CA CYS A 416 -22.35 27.25 -9.87
C CYS A 416 -22.72 27.28 -11.36
N GLN A 417 -23.78 26.57 -11.75
CA GLN A 417 -24.26 26.52 -13.13
C GLN A 417 -24.73 27.89 -13.65
N GLN A 418 -25.39 28.69 -12.80
CA GLN A 418 -25.80 30.05 -13.14
C GLN A 418 -24.61 30.95 -13.49
N VAL A 419 -23.47 30.81 -12.80
CA VAL A 419 -22.26 31.60 -13.08
C VAL A 419 -21.54 31.13 -14.35
N GLN A 420 -21.45 29.82 -14.57
CA GLN A 420 -20.84 29.27 -15.79
C GLN A 420 -21.63 29.66 -17.06
N GLN A 421 -22.96 29.74 -16.98
CA GLN A 421 -23.78 30.22 -18.09
C GLN A 421 -23.54 31.71 -18.39
N VAL A 422 -23.34 32.56 -17.37
CA VAL A 422 -23.06 33.99 -17.57
C VAL A 422 -21.68 34.22 -18.23
N GLY A 423 -20.70 33.38 -17.96
CA GLY A 423 -19.35 33.46 -18.55
C GLY A 423 -19.24 32.99 -20.01
N LEU A 424 -20.26 32.32 -20.57
CA LEU A 424 -20.32 31.92 -21.99
C LEU A 424 -20.97 32.99 -22.88
N TYR A 425 -21.58 34.02 -22.28
CA TYR A 425 -22.23 35.15 -22.99
C TYR A 425 -21.46 36.48 -22.86
N GLN A 426 -20.22 36.43 -22.37
CA GLN A 426 -19.21 37.50 -22.46
C GLN A 426 -18.05 37.01 -23.32
#